data_AF-A0A7C4UM96-F1
#
_entry.id   AF-A0A7C4UM96-F1
#
_cell.length_a   1.000
_cell.length_b   1.000
_cell.length_c   1.000
_cell.angle_alpha   90.00
_cell.angle_beta   90.00
_cell.angle_gamma   90.00
#
_symmetry.space_group_name_H-M   'P 1'
#
loop_
_entity.id
_entity.type
_entity.pdbx_description
1 polymer ?
#
loop_
_entity_poly.entity_id
_entity_poly.type
_entity_poly.pdbx_seq_one_letter_code
_entity_poly.pdbx_strand_id
1 'polypeptide(L)'
;MITVTLFFRKDDAPSLAAKADLQSLKEKYPHRLVEVDVDSDPALQKQYGDTVPVVEVGPYSLKNPFDKQKLGMTLGAASDRRGQLDRLGREDHHDRLHRGQKISTSDRVMHWFSRHYLAFLNGFILLYFGLPILAPALMKVGAPIPASIIYTIYKPLCHQFAFRSFFLFGEQPYYPLEEAGVAGVRTFEEATGITGIHDPTSFARFEAREFIGNDTVGYKMALCERDIAIYGAIFLFGVVYAVSGRKLKPLHWILWLLIGMGPIGLDGFSQLFSQIEWEWLADLLPYRESTPFLRVLTGGLFGFATAWFAYPNMEESMADTRQFFIKKFASIEQKQP
;
A
#
# COMPACT_ATOMS: atom_id res chain seq x y z
N MET A 1 33.70 -21.93 -10.49
CA MET A 1 33.01 -22.48 -9.29
C MET A 1 31.61 -21.89 -9.20
N ILE A 2 30.57 -22.71 -9.39
CA ILE A 2 29.15 -22.31 -9.31
C ILE A 2 28.70 -22.09 -7.86
N THR A 3 27.68 -21.24 -7.65
CA THR A 3 27.05 -21.06 -6.33
C THR A 3 25.76 -21.87 -6.26
N VAL A 4 25.64 -22.70 -5.24
CA VAL A 4 24.49 -23.56 -4.94
C VAL A 4 23.83 -23.03 -3.67
N THR A 5 22.55 -22.70 -3.74
CA THR A 5 21.76 -22.33 -2.56
C THR A 5 20.92 -23.51 -2.11
N LEU A 6 21.09 -23.95 -0.87
CA LEU A 6 20.26 -24.97 -0.23
C LEU A 6 19.30 -24.26 0.73
N PHE A 7 18.02 -24.28 0.39
CA PHE A 7 16.94 -23.96 1.33
C PHE A 7 16.67 -25.21 2.17
N PHE A 8 16.92 -25.10 3.47
CA PHE A 8 16.85 -26.22 4.40
C PHE A 8 15.95 -25.91 5.60
N ARG A 9 15.47 -26.96 6.25
CA ARG A 9 14.84 -26.88 7.58
C ARG A 9 15.78 -27.50 8.61
N LYS A 10 15.88 -26.89 9.78
CA LYS A 10 16.70 -27.44 10.88
C LYS A 10 16.12 -28.78 11.35
N ASP A 11 17.02 -29.72 11.64
CA ASP A 11 16.68 -31.06 12.15
C ASP A 11 15.76 -31.89 11.23
N ASP A 12 15.71 -31.54 9.94
CA ASP A 12 14.96 -32.25 8.90
C ASP A 12 15.88 -33.27 8.19
N ALA A 13 15.53 -34.56 8.25
CA ALA A 13 16.36 -35.63 7.71
C ALA A 13 16.62 -35.50 6.18
N PRO A 14 15.62 -35.18 5.33
CA PRO A 14 15.85 -34.85 3.94
C PRO A 14 16.85 -33.68 3.73
N SER A 15 16.74 -32.62 4.52
CA SER A 15 17.65 -31.47 4.47
C SER A 15 19.09 -31.85 4.83
N LEU A 16 19.28 -32.66 5.87
CA LEU A 16 20.59 -33.18 6.27
C LEU A 16 21.20 -34.08 5.18
N ALA A 17 20.39 -34.95 4.57
CA ALA A 17 20.82 -35.81 3.47
C ALA A 17 21.23 -35.01 2.23
N ALA A 18 20.43 -34.01 1.83
CA ALA A 18 20.75 -33.12 0.71
C ALA A 18 22.07 -32.37 0.93
N LYS A 19 22.32 -31.89 2.15
CA LYS A 19 23.59 -31.24 2.52
C LYS A 19 24.78 -32.18 2.39
N ALA A 20 24.66 -33.41 2.91
CA ALA A 20 25.72 -34.42 2.81
C ALA A 20 26.01 -34.80 1.34
N ASP A 21 24.96 -34.97 0.53
CA ASP A 21 25.12 -35.26 -0.89
C ASP A 21 25.81 -34.12 -1.65
N LEU A 22 25.42 -32.87 -1.40
CA LEU A 22 26.09 -31.68 -1.94
C LEU A 22 27.58 -31.67 -1.56
N GLN A 23 27.92 -31.92 -0.31
CA GLN A 23 29.32 -31.99 0.13
C GLN A 23 30.10 -33.09 -0.62
N SER A 24 29.51 -34.28 -0.77
CA SER A 24 30.16 -35.40 -1.47
C SER A 24 30.34 -35.15 -2.97
N LEU A 25 29.49 -34.33 -3.59
CA LEU A 25 29.57 -34.00 -5.02
C LEU A 25 30.54 -32.84 -5.32
N LYS A 26 31.12 -32.22 -4.28
CA LYS A 26 31.98 -31.04 -4.41
C LYS A 26 33.26 -31.29 -5.21
N GLU A 27 33.84 -32.50 -5.11
CA GLU A 27 35.02 -32.88 -5.90
C GLU A 27 34.69 -32.96 -7.40
N LYS A 28 33.56 -33.61 -7.75
CA LYS A 28 33.14 -33.79 -9.14
C LYS A 28 32.60 -32.52 -9.78
N TYR A 29 31.87 -31.71 -9.00
CA TYR A 29 31.27 -30.46 -9.45
C TYR A 29 31.69 -29.34 -8.50
N PRO A 30 32.82 -28.64 -8.73
CA PRO A 30 33.31 -27.60 -7.84
C PRO A 30 32.28 -26.47 -7.63
N HIS A 31 31.71 -26.43 -6.43
CA HIS A 31 30.68 -25.48 -6.07
C HIS A 31 30.87 -24.89 -4.67
N ARG A 32 30.23 -23.73 -4.49
CA ARG A 32 30.08 -23.05 -3.22
C ARG A 32 28.66 -23.27 -2.71
N LEU A 33 28.54 -23.82 -1.50
CA LEU A 33 27.25 -24.00 -0.84
C LEU A 33 26.87 -22.74 -0.03
N VAL A 34 25.63 -22.30 -0.18
CA VAL A 34 24.99 -21.24 0.62
C VAL A 34 23.75 -21.85 1.25
N GLU A 35 23.66 -21.82 2.57
CA GLU A 35 22.55 -22.41 3.32
C GLU A 35 21.57 -21.30 3.74
N VAL A 36 20.27 -21.51 3.50
CA VAL A 36 19.20 -20.59 3.90
C VAL A 36 18.13 -21.36 4.65
N ASP A 37 17.91 -21.00 5.92
CA ASP A 37 16.87 -21.62 6.76
C ASP A 37 15.49 -21.16 6.29
N VAL A 38 14.62 -22.09 5.87
CA VAL A 38 13.27 -21.79 5.38
C VAL A 38 12.37 -21.21 6.46
N ASP A 39 12.65 -21.50 7.73
CA ASP A 39 11.85 -21.03 8.86
C ASP A 39 12.34 -19.67 9.39
N SER A 40 13.39 -19.09 8.78
CA SER A 40 13.92 -17.76 9.15
C SER A 40 13.06 -16.57 8.70
N ASP A 41 12.15 -16.79 7.73
CA ASP A 41 11.24 -15.76 7.22
C ASP A 41 9.92 -16.39 6.72
N PRO A 42 8.75 -15.84 7.09
CA PRO A 42 7.45 -16.36 6.65
C PRO A 42 7.30 -16.44 5.12
N ALA A 43 7.97 -15.57 4.35
CA ALA A 43 7.93 -15.64 2.90
C ALA A 43 8.65 -16.89 2.37
N LEU A 44 9.78 -17.27 2.98
CA LEU A 44 10.48 -18.50 2.63
C LEU A 44 9.68 -19.73 3.03
N GLN A 45 9.07 -19.70 4.22
CA GLN A 45 8.20 -20.78 4.69
C GLN A 45 7.01 -20.99 3.75
N LYS A 46 6.35 -19.91 3.30
CA LYS A 46 5.23 -19.99 2.34
C LYS A 46 5.66 -20.56 0.98
N GLN A 47 6.86 -20.25 0.50
CA GLN A 47 7.31 -20.67 -0.82
C GLN A 47 7.92 -22.08 -0.84
N TYR A 48 8.73 -22.41 0.17
CA TYR A 48 9.55 -23.61 0.19
C TYR A 48 9.16 -24.58 1.30
N GLY A 49 8.36 -24.18 2.30
CA GLY A 49 8.09 -24.95 3.52
C GLY A 49 7.50 -26.35 3.29
N ASP A 50 6.71 -26.53 2.23
CA ASP A 50 6.10 -27.81 1.86
C ASP A 50 6.98 -28.66 0.94
N THR A 51 8.05 -28.08 0.39
CA THR A 51 8.93 -28.72 -0.62
C THR A 51 10.39 -28.77 -0.20
N VAL A 52 10.68 -28.42 1.05
CA VAL A 52 12.02 -28.46 1.65
C VAL A 52 12.55 -29.92 1.70
N PRO A 53 13.84 -30.16 1.46
CA PRO A 53 14.86 -29.21 0.99
C PRO A 53 14.67 -28.80 -0.48
N VAL A 54 15.08 -27.57 -0.80
CA VAL A 54 15.12 -27.06 -2.18
C VAL A 54 16.54 -26.62 -2.52
N VAL A 55 17.06 -27.09 -3.65
CA VAL A 55 18.38 -26.74 -4.17
C VAL A 55 18.22 -25.84 -5.38
N GLU A 56 18.79 -24.64 -5.33
CA GLU A 56 18.84 -23.70 -6.46
C GLU A 56 20.26 -23.47 -6.95
N VAL A 57 20.46 -23.62 -8.26
CA VAL A 57 21.76 -23.46 -8.93
C VAL A 57 21.58 -22.76 -10.26
N GLY A 58 21.94 -21.48 -10.31
CA GLY A 58 21.65 -20.63 -11.47
C GLY A 58 20.13 -20.58 -11.76
N PRO A 59 19.67 -21.02 -12.95
CA PRO A 59 18.25 -21.06 -13.30
C PRO A 59 17.55 -22.37 -12.92
N TYR A 60 18.29 -23.35 -12.39
CA TYR A 60 17.75 -24.65 -12.05
C TYR A 60 17.30 -24.66 -10.58
N SER A 61 16.13 -25.24 -10.33
CA SER A 61 15.58 -25.47 -8.99
C SER A 61 15.15 -26.92 -8.86
N LEU A 62 15.59 -27.57 -7.78
CA LEU A 62 15.32 -28.97 -7.48
C LEU A 62 14.61 -29.04 -6.13
N LYS A 63 13.33 -29.45 -6.17
CA LYS A 63 12.46 -29.57 -4.99
C LYS A 63 12.39 -31.02 -4.52
N ASN A 64 12.26 -31.23 -3.22
CA ASN A 64 12.03 -32.56 -2.63
C ASN A 64 10.77 -33.23 -3.25
N PRO A 65 10.77 -34.55 -3.53
CA PRO A 65 11.87 -35.50 -3.41
C PRO A 65 12.85 -35.50 -4.61
N PHE A 66 14.14 -35.68 -4.29
CA PHE A 66 15.21 -35.92 -5.27
C PHE A 66 16.29 -36.82 -4.69
N ASP A 67 17.04 -37.48 -5.56
CA ASP A 67 18.19 -38.31 -5.19
C ASP A 67 19.52 -37.64 -5.58
N LYS A 68 20.62 -38.26 -5.13
CA LYS A 68 21.98 -37.83 -5.44
C LYS A 68 22.28 -37.77 -6.94
N GLN A 69 21.69 -38.66 -7.73
CA GLN A 69 21.90 -38.70 -9.18
C GLN A 69 21.31 -37.45 -9.85
N LYS A 70 20.05 -37.12 -9.53
CA LYS A 70 19.35 -35.93 -10.05
C LYS A 70 20.00 -34.64 -9.58
N LEU A 71 20.49 -34.62 -8.35
CA LEU A 71 21.29 -33.52 -7.83
C LEU A 71 22.59 -33.34 -8.66
N GLY A 72 23.33 -34.42 -8.90
CA GLY A 72 24.54 -34.40 -9.73
C GLY A 72 24.29 -33.94 -11.17
N MET A 73 23.21 -34.40 -11.81
CA MET A 73 22.81 -33.94 -13.15
C MET A 73 22.53 -32.43 -13.17
N THR A 74 21.86 -31.92 -12.14
CA THR A 74 21.53 -30.49 -12.00
C THR A 74 22.78 -29.63 -11.82
N LEU A 75 23.72 -30.08 -10.98
CA LEU A 75 25.02 -29.41 -10.80
C LEU A 75 25.85 -29.41 -12.09
N GLY A 76 25.87 -30.54 -12.81
CA GLY A 76 26.53 -30.65 -14.11
C GLY A 76 25.97 -29.65 -15.13
N ALA A 77 24.65 -29.64 -15.31
CA ALA A 77 23.98 -28.72 -16.24
C ALA A 77 24.26 -27.24 -15.89
N ALA A 78 24.25 -26.90 -14.59
CA ALA A 78 24.58 -25.55 -14.14
C ALA A 78 26.05 -25.16 -14.39
N SER A 79 26.99 -26.10 -14.20
CA SER A 79 28.41 -25.91 -14.46
C SER A 79 28.68 -25.70 -15.96
N ASP A 80 28.08 -26.54 -16.81
CA ASP A 80 28.24 -26.47 -18.27
C ASP A 80 27.68 -25.17 -18.84
N ARG A 81 26.49 -24.77 -18.38
CA ARG A 81 25.88 -23.48 -18.76
C ARG A 81 26.75 -22.30 -18.39
N ARG A 82 27.34 -22.30 -17.19
CA ARG A 82 28.27 -21.24 -16.79
C ARG A 82 29.49 -21.22 -17.69
N GLY A 83 30.07 -22.38 -17.99
CA GLY A 83 31.20 -22.49 -18.92
C GLY A 83 30.88 -21.94 -20.31
N GLN A 84 29.64 -22.11 -20.80
CA GLN A 84 29.17 -21.50 -22.05
C GLN A 84 29.04 -19.97 -21.95
N LEU A 85 28.49 -19.45 -20.85
CA LEU A 85 28.34 -18.01 -20.63
C LEU A 85 29.70 -17.30 -20.51
N ASP A 86 30.65 -17.90 -19.79
CA ASP A 86 32.02 -17.38 -19.65
C ASP A 86 32.73 -17.31 -21.03
N ARG A 87 32.45 -18.26 -21.94
CA ARG A 87 32.98 -18.25 -23.31
C ARG A 87 32.32 -17.20 -24.22
N LEU A 88 31.07 -16.84 -23.96
CA LEU A 88 30.32 -15.87 -24.77
C LEU A 88 30.69 -14.41 -24.43
N GLY A 89 31.50 -14.17 -23.41
CA GLY A 89 32.20 -12.89 -23.19
C GLY A 89 31.29 -11.67 -23.06
N ARG A 90 30.05 -11.82 -22.56
CA ARG A 90 29.17 -10.68 -22.39
C ARG A 90 29.54 -9.91 -21.12
N GLU A 91 29.91 -8.64 -21.27
CA GLU A 91 30.23 -7.71 -20.17
C GLU A 91 29.08 -7.59 -19.14
N ASP A 92 27.82 -7.77 -19.59
CA ASP A 92 26.62 -7.76 -18.75
C ASP A 92 26.60 -8.84 -17.65
N HIS A 93 27.30 -9.96 -17.85
CA HIS A 93 27.37 -11.06 -16.90
C HIS A 93 28.32 -10.74 -15.75
N HIS A 94 29.45 -10.10 -16.06
CA HIS A 94 30.44 -9.69 -15.07
C HIS A 94 29.87 -8.60 -14.14
N ASP A 95 29.18 -7.60 -14.69
CA ASP A 95 28.57 -6.52 -13.89
C ASP A 95 27.51 -7.01 -12.90
N ARG A 96 26.69 -8.00 -13.30
CA ARG A 96 25.72 -8.66 -12.42
C ARG A 96 26.39 -9.45 -11.31
N LEU A 97 27.51 -10.12 -11.61
CA LEU A 97 28.31 -10.83 -10.61
C LEU A 97 28.98 -9.85 -9.63
N HIS A 98 29.40 -8.66 -10.06
CA HIS A 98 30.03 -7.66 -9.20
C HIS A 98 29.02 -6.95 -8.26
N ARG A 99 27.82 -6.60 -8.74
CA ARG A 99 26.76 -6.00 -7.88
C ARG A 99 26.27 -6.94 -6.76
N GLY A 100 26.43 -8.25 -6.92
CA GLY A 100 26.07 -9.27 -5.93
C GLY A 100 27.12 -9.54 -4.86
N GLN A 101 28.30 -8.89 -4.88
CA GLN A 101 29.44 -9.25 -4.03
C GLN A 101 29.59 -8.45 -2.73
N LYS A 102 28.84 -7.35 -2.57
CA LYS A 102 28.88 -6.52 -1.35
C LYS A 102 27.47 -6.22 -0.87
N ILE A 103 27.33 -6.16 0.44
CA ILE A 103 26.13 -5.63 1.10
C ILE A 103 26.32 -4.12 1.21
N SER A 104 25.52 -3.37 0.48
CA SER A 104 25.46 -1.91 0.60
C SER A 104 24.50 -1.49 1.73
N THR A 105 24.60 -0.23 2.15
CA THR A 105 23.61 0.39 3.04
C THR A 105 22.23 0.40 2.41
N SER A 106 22.13 0.65 1.09
CA SER A 106 20.87 0.60 0.34
C SER A 106 20.20 -0.79 0.42
N ASP A 107 20.98 -1.87 0.31
CA ASP A 107 20.44 -3.23 0.46
C ASP A 107 19.83 -3.46 1.85
N ARG A 108 20.50 -3.00 2.91
CA ARG A 108 20.00 -3.13 4.29
C ARG A 108 18.73 -2.32 4.50
N VAL A 109 18.69 -1.09 3.98
CA VAL A 109 17.52 -0.21 4.05
C VAL A 109 16.34 -0.83 3.30
N MET A 110 16.56 -1.36 2.09
CA MET A 110 15.49 -1.97 1.30
C MET A 110 14.95 -3.25 1.94
N HIS A 111 15.82 -4.09 2.53
CA HIS A 111 15.39 -5.26 3.30
C HIS A 111 14.61 -4.89 4.56
N TRP A 112 15.04 -3.85 5.28
CA TRP A 112 14.30 -3.34 6.43
C TRP A 112 12.94 -2.77 6.01
N PHE A 113 12.91 -2.01 4.91
CA PHE A 113 11.69 -1.42 4.35
C PHE A 113 10.70 -2.51 3.93
N SER A 114 11.13 -3.54 3.20
CA SER A 114 10.24 -4.63 2.77
C SER A 114 9.64 -5.42 3.94
N ARG A 115 10.25 -5.38 5.13
CA ARG A 115 9.67 -5.91 6.38
C ARG A 115 8.66 -4.97 7.03
N HIS A 116 8.92 -3.65 6.99
CA HIS A 116 8.16 -2.63 7.72
C HIS A 116 7.25 -1.75 6.83
N TYR A 117 7.14 -2.04 5.53
CA TYR A 117 6.44 -1.20 4.56
C TYR A 117 4.99 -0.91 5.00
N LEU A 118 4.29 -1.90 5.56
CA LEU A 118 2.90 -1.73 6.01
C LEU A 118 2.78 -0.72 7.17
N ALA A 119 3.75 -0.72 8.09
CA ALA A 119 3.79 0.26 9.18
C ALA A 119 4.09 1.66 8.63
N PHE A 120 4.99 1.77 7.64
CA PHE A 120 5.28 3.02 6.95
C PHE A 120 4.04 3.57 6.23
N LEU A 121 3.35 2.73 5.45
CA LEU A 121 2.13 3.10 4.74
C LEU A 121 1.03 3.55 5.71
N ASN A 122 0.75 2.75 6.75
CA ASN A 122 -0.26 3.12 7.74
C ASN A 122 0.11 4.40 8.50
N GLY A 123 1.39 4.59 8.85
CA GLY A 123 1.87 5.81 9.50
C GLY A 123 1.73 7.04 8.60
N PHE A 124 2.07 6.91 7.32
CA PHE A 124 1.91 7.98 6.34
C PHE A 124 0.43 8.34 6.13
N ILE A 125 -0.45 7.34 5.95
CA ILE A 125 -1.89 7.57 5.79
C ILE A 125 -2.48 8.18 7.06
N LEU A 126 -2.12 7.68 8.25
CA LEU A 126 -2.56 8.25 9.53
C LEU A 126 -2.17 9.71 9.67
N LEU A 127 -0.94 10.07 9.31
CA LEU A 127 -0.51 11.47 9.30
C LEU A 127 -1.31 12.29 8.27
N TYR A 128 -1.55 11.73 7.08
CA TYR A 128 -2.28 12.39 6.00
C TYR A 128 -3.75 12.72 6.37
N PHE A 129 -4.52 11.80 6.95
CA PHE A 129 -5.91 12.10 7.32
C PHE A 129 -6.05 12.63 8.76
N GLY A 130 -5.08 12.35 9.63
CA GLY A 130 -5.09 12.79 11.03
C GLY A 130 -4.74 14.27 11.20
N LEU A 131 -3.82 14.82 10.41
CA LEU A 131 -3.49 16.26 10.46
C LEU A 131 -4.73 17.15 10.16
N PRO A 132 -5.55 16.87 9.12
CA PRO A 132 -6.80 17.59 8.88
C PRO A 132 -7.81 17.58 10.04
N ILE A 133 -7.82 16.53 10.86
CA ILE A 133 -8.67 16.42 12.06
C ILE A 133 -8.07 17.27 13.20
N LEU A 134 -6.75 17.41 13.27
CA LEU A 134 -6.06 18.22 14.27
C LEU A 134 -6.30 19.73 14.08
N ALA A 135 -6.52 20.20 12.86
CA ALA A 135 -6.72 21.63 12.57
C ALA A 135 -7.87 22.27 13.39
N PRO A 136 -9.10 21.70 13.44
CA PRO A 136 -10.15 22.16 14.35
C PRO A 136 -9.75 22.22 15.83
N ALA A 137 -8.98 21.24 16.31
CA ALA A 137 -8.57 21.20 17.71
C ALA A 137 -7.59 22.34 18.03
N LEU A 138 -6.67 22.65 17.12
CA LEU A 138 -5.76 23.79 17.22
C LEU A 138 -6.53 25.12 17.20
N MET A 139 -7.56 25.25 16.36
CA MET A 139 -8.45 26.42 16.39
C MET A 139 -9.14 26.55 17.74
N LYS A 140 -9.68 25.45 18.29
CA LYS A 140 -10.42 25.47 19.56
C LYS A 140 -9.57 25.88 20.76
N VAL A 141 -8.28 25.51 20.78
CA VAL A 141 -7.36 25.88 21.88
C VAL A 141 -6.69 27.25 21.66
N GLY A 142 -7.11 28.01 20.66
CA GLY A 142 -6.56 29.34 20.39
C GLY A 142 -5.17 29.33 19.73
N ALA A 143 -4.84 28.28 18.97
CA ALA A 143 -3.61 28.14 18.19
C ALA A 143 -3.87 28.26 16.66
N PRO A 144 -4.30 29.43 16.15
CA PRO A 144 -4.72 29.58 14.75
C PRO A 144 -3.55 29.51 13.76
N ILE A 145 -2.34 29.92 14.15
CA ILE A 145 -1.17 29.88 13.26
C ILE A 145 -0.85 28.43 12.82
N PRO A 146 -0.63 27.47 13.74
CA PRO A 146 -0.38 26.09 13.32
C PRO A 146 -1.60 25.45 12.63
N ALA A 147 -2.84 25.83 12.98
CA ALA A 147 -4.04 25.36 12.28
C ALA A 147 -4.04 25.82 10.80
N SER A 148 -3.76 27.11 10.57
CA SER A 148 -3.70 27.71 9.23
C SER A 148 -2.63 27.06 8.34
N ILE A 149 -1.50 26.62 8.91
CA ILE A 149 -0.49 25.86 8.17
C ILE A 149 -1.09 24.54 7.64
N ILE A 150 -1.84 23.82 8.49
CA ILE A 150 -2.52 22.59 8.06
C ILE A 150 -3.54 22.90 6.97
N TYR A 151 -4.44 23.87 7.16
CA TYR A 151 -5.40 24.25 6.11
C TYR A 151 -4.72 24.59 4.78
N THR A 152 -3.60 25.33 4.83
CA THR A 152 -2.84 25.75 3.65
C THR A 152 -2.22 24.56 2.91
N ILE A 153 -1.60 23.61 3.63
CA ILE A 153 -0.97 22.42 3.03
C ILE A 153 -2.00 21.54 2.30
N TYR A 154 -3.22 21.45 2.83
CA TYR A 154 -4.28 20.61 2.23
C TYR A 154 -5.13 21.33 1.17
N LYS A 155 -5.01 22.66 1.06
CA LYS A 155 -5.76 23.48 0.09
C LYS A 155 -5.61 23.10 -1.39
N PRO A 156 -4.47 22.57 -1.88
CA PRO A 156 -4.35 22.04 -3.24
C PRO A 156 -4.82 20.58 -3.37
N LEU A 157 -4.94 19.85 -2.26
CA LEU A 157 -5.32 18.44 -2.23
C LEU A 157 -6.84 18.26 -2.15
N CYS A 158 -7.53 19.24 -1.56
CA CYS A 158 -8.97 19.27 -1.41
C CYS A 158 -9.47 20.71 -1.56
N HIS A 159 -10.65 20.87 -2.14
CA HIS A 159 -11.28 22.19 -2.23
C HIS A 159 -11.63 22.79 -0.87
N GLN A 160 -11.74 21.98 0.19
CA GLN A 160 -12.05 22.41 1.56
C GLN A 160 -13.34 23.24 1.68
N PHE A 161 -14.33 22.98 0.81
CA PHE A 161 -15.64 23.61 0.94
C PHE A 161 -16.26 23.25 2.29
N ALA A 162 -16.62 24.26 3.08
CA ALA A 162 -17.15 24.07 4.42
C ALA A 162 -18.44 23.22 4.42
N PHE A 163 -19.34 23.40 3.45
CA PHE A 163 -20.57 22.60 3.31
C PHE A 163 -20.33 21.13 2.88
N ARG A 164 -19.08 20.72 2.65
CA ARG A 164 -18.64 19.35 2.37
C ARG A 164 -17.68 18.79 3.42
N SER A 165 -17.49 19.49 4.54
CA SER A 165 -16.53 19.15 5.59
C SER A 165 -17.23 18.87 6.91
N PHE A 166 -16.67 17.95 7.69
CA PHE A 166 -17.06 17.80 9.08
C PHE A 166 -16.59 19.00 9.91
N PHE A 167 -17.39 19.36 10.90
CA PHE A 167 -17.10 20.36 11.92
C PHE A 167 -16.88 19.69 13.27
N LEU A 168 -15.90 20.18 14.02
CA LEU A 168 -15.66 19.76 15.40
C LEU A 168 -15.86 20.94 16.35
N PHE A 169 -16.25 20.65 17.59
CA PHE A 169 -16.40 21.62 18.68
C PHE A 169 -17.49 22.68 18.47
N GLY A 170 -18.57 22.34 17.77
CA GLY A 170 -19.72 23.21 17.53
C GLY A 170 -21.07 22.51 17.71
N GLU A 171 -22.15 23.20 17.32
CA GLU A 171 -23.53 22.72 17.45
C GLU A 171 -23.85 21.47 16.60
N GLN A 172 -23.29 21.37 15.39
CA GLN A 172 -23.52 20.26 14.47
C GLN A 172 -22.21 19.69 13.90
N PRO A 173 -22.18 18.39 13.58
CA PRO A 173 -21.00 17.76 12.97
C PRO A 173 -20.81 18.11 11.49
N TYR A 174 -21.82 18.67 10.82
CA TYR A 174 -21.80 19.08 9.42
C TYR A 174 -22.93 20.09 9.15
N TYR A 175 -22.78 20.90 8.11
CA TYR A 175 -23.77 21.87 7.65
C TYR A 175 -23.89 21.73 6.13
N PRO A 176 -24.85 20.93 5.61
CA PRO A 176 -24.97 20.70 4.18
C PRO A 176 -25.68 21.87 3.49
N LEU A 177 -25.68 21.89 2.16
CA LEU A 177 -26.57 22.78 1.41
C LEU A 177 -28.01 22.24 1.47
N GLU A 178 -29.00 23.11 1.27
CA GLU A 178 -30.42 22.74 1.28
C GLU A 178 -30.73 21.67 0.22
N GLU A 179 -30.06 21.74 -0.93
CA GLU A 179 -30.19 20.83 -2.07
C GLU A 179 -29.72 19.41 -1.77
N ALA A 180 -29.00 19.18 -0.66
CA ALA A 180 -28.70 17.84 -0.19
C ALA A 180 -29.93 17.16 0.46
N GLY A 181 -30.99 17.91 0.79
CA GLY A 181 -32.25 17.39 1.31
C GLY A 181 -32.14 16.71 2.67
N VAL A 182 -31.18 17.12 3.51
CA VAL A 182 -30.94 16.51 4.82
C VAL A 182 -31.86 17.15 5.86
N ALA A 183 -32.87 16.40 6.32
CA ALA A 183 -33.79 16.87 7.35
C ALA A 183 -33.15 16.91 8.75
N GLY A 184 -33.61 17.85 9.58
CA GLY A 184 -33.25 17.92 11.00
C GLY A 184 -31.88 18.53 11.29
N VAL A 185 -31.25 19.18 10.31
CA VAL A 185 -29.99 19.91 10.49
C VAL A 185 -30.08 21.31 9.90
N ARG A 186 -29.36 22.28 10.49
CA ARG A 186 -29.21 23.62 9.90
C ARG A 186 -28.35 23.55 8.65
N THR A 187 -28.74 24.24 7.60
CA THR A 187 -27.96 24.32 6.36
C THR A 187 -26.74 25.21 6.54
N PHE A 188 -25.77 25.11 5.62
CA PHE A 188 -24.59 25.97 5.65
C PHE A 188 -24.94 27.46 5.54
N GLU A 189 -25.88 27.81 4.65
CA GLU A 189 -26.29 29.19 4.45
C GLU A 189 -27.00 29.73 5.71
N GLU A 190 -27.85 28.94 6.36
CA GLU A 190 -28.50 29.29 7.63
C GLU A 190 -27.50 29.47 8.78
N ALA A 191 -26.44 28.66 8.82
CA ALA A 191 -25.47 28.67 9.90
C ALA A 191 -24.43 29.79 9.75
N THR A 192 -24.16 30.26 8.53
CA THR A 192 -23.06 31.19 8.24
C THR A 192 -23.49 32.53 7.68
N GLY A 193 -24.69 32.60 7.08
CA GLY A 193 -25.16 33.77 6.33
C GLY A 193 -24.51 33.92 4.94
N ILE A 194 -23.64 33.00 4.52
CA ILE A 194 -23.04 32.99 3.19
C ILE A 194 -24.06 32.35 2.24
N THR A 195 -24.72 33.18 1.41
CA THR A 195 -25.81 32.76 0.53
C THR A 195 -25.40 32.74 -0.95
N GLY A 196 -26.12 31.97 -1.77
CA GLY A 196 -25.93 31.93 -3.22
C GLY A 196 -24.88 30.91 -3.67
N ILE A 197 -24.62 29.89 -2.84
CA ILE A 197 -23.59 28.87 -3.10
C ILE A 197 -24.00 27.93 -4.24
N HIS A 198 -25.30 27.82 -4.50
CA HIS A 198 -25.86 27.01 -5.58
C HIS A 198 -25.07 27.20 -6.88
N ASP A 199 -24.91 28.47 -7.29
CA ASP A 199 -24.13 28.89 -8.46
C ASP A 199 -22.64 28.57 -8.25
N PRO A 200 -22.06 27.64 -9.04
CA PRO A 200 -20.67 27.25 -8.93
C PRO A 200 -19.69 28.36 -9.34
N THR A 201 -20.16 29.41 -10.01
CA THR A 201 -19.36 30.57 -10.44
C THR A 201 -19.41 31.74 -9.45
N SER A 202 -20.28 31.66 -8.43
CA SER A 202 -20.47 32.72 -7.45
C SER A 202 -19.22 32.94 -6.58
N PHE A 203 -19.03 34.19 -6.13
CA PHE A 203 -18.01 34.53 -5.14
C PHE A 203 -18.25 33.80 -3.80
N ALA A 204 -19.50 33.45 -3.48
CA ALA A 204 -19.87 32.70 -2.28
C ALA A 204 -19.16 31.34 -2.19
N ARG A 205 -18.78 30.70 -3.31
CA ARG A 205 -17.95 29.49 -3.31
C ARG A 205 -16.55 29.73 -2.74
N PHE A 206 -15.96 30.88 -3.03
CA PHE A 206 -14.68 31.27 -2.45
C PHE A 206 -14.84 31.51 -0.93
N GLU A 207 -15.89 32.22 -0.51
CA GLU A 207 -16.18 32.45 0.90
C GLU A 207 -16.42 31.13 1.66
N ALA A 208 -17.19 30.21 1.11
CA ALA A 208 -17.41 28.88 1.68
C ALA A 208 -16.11 28.04 1.79
N ARG A 209 -15.14 28.27 0.89
CA ARG A 209 -13.81 27.67 0.97
C ARG A 209 -12.94 28.31 2.04
N GLU A 210 -12.99 29.63 2.22
CA GLU A 210 -12.21 30.33 3.26
C GLU A 210 -12.85 30.23 4.65
N PHE A 211 -14.14 29.91 4.75
CA PHE A 211 -14.82 29.79 6.03
C PHE A 211 -14.25 28.64 6.87
N ILE A 212 -13.48 28.95 7.91
CA ILE A 212 -12.88 27.95 8.82
C ILE A 212 -13.88 27.53 9.91
N GLY A 213 -14.67 28.46 10.42
CA GLY A 213 -15.61 28.23 11.52
C GLY A 213 -15.43 29.19 12.70
N ASN A 214 -16.21 28.99 13.76
CA ASN A 214 -16.24 29.81 14.97
C ASN A 214 -16.73 28.96 16.17
N ASP A 215 -16.82 29.56 17.36
CA ASP A 215 -17.20 28.83 18.59
C ASP A 215 -18.64 28.27 18.58
N THR A 216 -19.54 28.84 17.79
CA THR A 216 -20.93 28.37 17.67
C THR A 216 -21.02 27.19 16.70
N VAL A 217 -20.57 27.39 15.46
CA VAL A 217 -20.70 26.36 14.43
C VAL A 217 -19.65 25.26 14.54
N GLY A 218 -18.57 25.52 15.28
CA GLY A 218 -17.37 24.69 15.35
C GLY A 218 -16.37 25.06 14.25
N TYR A 219 -15.31 24.27 14.12
CA TYR A 219 -14.27 24.45 13.12
C TYR A 219 -14.22 23.27 12.15
N LYS A 220 -14.14 23.54 10.85
CA LYS A 220 -14.15 22.51 9.81
C LYS A 220 -12.83 21.74 9.76
N MET A 221 -12.86 20.46 9.43
CA MET A 221 -11.65 19.70 9.11
C MET A 221 -10.99 20.24 7.82
N ALA A 222 -9.67 20.06 7.68
CA ALA A 222 -8.92 20.54 6.50
C ALA A 222 -9.06 19.63 5.25
N LEU A 223 -9.95 18.64 5.29
CA LEU A 223 -10.33 17.77 4.18
C LEU A 223 -11.86 17.66 4.14
N CYS A 224 -12.41 17.27 2.99
CA CYS A 224 -13.83 17.00 2.86
C CYS A 224 -14.21 15.68 3.53
N GLU A 225 -15.49 15.50 3.81
CA GLU A 225 -16.07 14.28 4.41
C GLU A 225 -15.69 13.02 3.61
N ARG A 226 -15.70 13.13 2.28
CA ARG A 226 -15.35 12.02 1.36
C ARG A 226 -13.88 11.64 1.49
N ASP A 227 -12.96 12.61 1.49
CA ASP A 227 -11.52 12.34 1.60
C ASP A 227 -11.19 11.74 2.98
N ILE A 228 -11.76 12.29 4.05
CA ILE A 228 -11.63 11.71 5.40
C ILE A 228 -12.07 10.25 5.42
N ALA A 229 -13.21 9.94 4.78
CA ALA A 229 -13.70 8.56 4.70
C ALA A 229 -12.79 7.65 3.86
N ILE A 230 -12.28 8.12 2.71
CA ILE A 230 -11.35 7.36 1.85
C ILE A 230 -10.09 6.98 2.64
N TYR A 231 -9.38 7.97 3.18
CA TYR A 231 -8.09 7.72 3.82
C TYR A 231 -8.25 7.03 5.18
N GLY A 232 -9.32 7.34 5.92
CA GLY A 232 -9.66 6.62 7.14
C GLY A 232 -9.95 5.14 6.88
N ALA A 233 -10.66 4.82 5.79
CA ALA A 233 -10.94 3.44 5.41
C ALA A 233 -9.70 2.70 4.88
N ILE A 234 -8.80 3.38 4.16
CA ILE A 234 -7.49 2.83 3.76
C ILE A 234 -6.68 2.44 5.01
N PHE A 235 -6.59 3.35 5.98
CA PHE A 235 -5.91 3.10 7.25
C PHE A 235 -6.54 1.92 8.00
N LEU A 236 -7.88 1.90 8.12
CA LEU A 236 -8.60 0.83 8.79
C LEU A 236 -8.32 -0.53 8.15
N PHE A 237 -8.40 -0.62 6.82
CA PHE A 237 -8.04 -1.86 6.13
C PHE A 237 -6.57 -2.22 6.38
N GLY A 238 -5.67 -1.25 6.36
CA GLY A 238 -4.26 -1.47 6.67
C GLY A 238 -4.01 -2.04 8.06
N VAL A 239 -4.77 -1.62 9.06
CA VAL A 239 -4.76 -2.19 10.42
C VAL A 239 -5.33 -3.62 10.40
N VAL A 240 -6.49 -3.84 9.76
CA VAL A 240 -7.09 -5.17 9.60
C VAL A 240 -6.11 -6.14 8.92
N TYR A 241 -5.44 -5.68 7.87
CA TYR A 241 -4.45 -6.46 7.13
C TYR A 241 -3.23 -6.80 8.00
N ALA A 242 -2.72 -5.84 8.79
CA ALA A 242 -1.63 -6.07 9.73
C ALA A 242 -2.02 -7.10 10.80
N VAL A 243 -3.18 -6.95 11.43
CA VAL A 243 -3.70 -7.86 12.47
C VAL A 243 -3.98 -9.26 11.92
N SER A 244 -4.39 -9.38 10.65
CA SER A 244 -4.55 -10.67 9.98
C SER A 244 -3.24 -11.45 9.77
N GLY A 245 -2.09 -10.83 10.08
CA GLY A 245 -0.77 -11.38 9.74
C GLY A 245 -0.49 -11.34 8.24
N ARG A 246 -1.07 -10.37 7.52
CA ARG A 246 -0.92 -10.19 6.06
C ARG A 246 -1.39 -11.41 5.25
N LYS A 247 -2.44 -12.10 5.73
CA LYS A 247 -2.96 -13.34 5.15
C LYS A 247 -4.15 -13.13 4.20
N LEU A 248 -4.76 -11.95 4.21
CA LEU A 248 -5.88 -11.65 3.32
C LEU A 248 -5.42 -11.69 1.86
N LYS A 249 -6.19 -12.38 1.02
CA LYS A 249 -5.92 -12.43 -0.42
C LYS A 249 -6.37 -11.13 -1.10
N PRO A 250 -5.76 -10.76 -2.24
CA PRO A 250 -6.19 -9.60 -3.01
C PRO A 250 -7.68 -9.70 -3.37
N LEU A 251 -8.39 -8.57 -3.27
CA LEU A 251 -9.75 -8.46 -3.77
C LEU A 251 -9.76 -8.68 -5.29
N HIS A 252 -10.75 -9.42 -5.81
CA HIS A 252 -10.87 -9.57 -7.27
C HIS A 252 -11.15 -8.20 -7.92
N TRP A 253 -10.51 -7.89 -9.04
CA TRP A 253 -10.60 -6.56 -9.67
C TRP A 253 -12.05 -6.15 -10.02
N ILE A 254 -12.89 -7.10 -10.42
CA ILE A 254 -14.34 -6.87 -10.65
C ILE A 254 -15.03 -6.42 -9.36
N LEU A 255 -14.74 -7.07 -8.23
CA LEU A 255 -15.34 -6.67 -6.95
C LEU A 255 -14.85 -5.29 -6.54
N TRP A 256 -13.54 -5.00 -6.69
CA TRP A 256 -13.01 -3.65 -6.47
C TRP A 256 -13.72 -2.60 -7.33
N LEU A 257 -13.95 -2.90 -8.61
CA LEU A 257 -14.66 -2.01 -9.52
C LEU A 257 -16.12 -1.81 -9.09
N LEU A 258 -16.85 -2.88 -8.76
CA LEU A 258 -18.28 -2.80 -8.44
C LEU A 258 -18.57 -2.20 -7.06
N ILE A 259 -17.76 -2.52 -6.04
CA ILE A 259 -18.01 -2.08 -4.66
C ILE A 259 -17.22 -0.83 -4.29
N GLY A 260 -16.04 -0.64 -4.88
CA GLY A 260 -15.16 0.50 -4.60
C GLY A 260 -15.39 1.64 -5.58
N MET A 261 -15.08 1.42 -6.86
CA MET A 261 -15.15 2.46 -7.90
C MET A 261 -16.59 2.82 -8.30
N GLY A 262 -17.49 1.84 -8.36
CA GLY A 262 -18.86 2.01 -8.82
C GLY A 262 -19.62 3.05 -7.99
N PRO A 263 -19.74 2.89 -6.65
CA PRO A 263 -20.53 3.80 -5.82
C PRO A 263 -19.98 5.23 -5.79
N ILE A 264 -18.66 5.40 -5.63
CA ILE A 264 -18.03 6.73 -5.63
C ILE A 264 -18.07 7.37 -7.02
N GLY A 265 -17.96 6.56 -8.08
CA GLY A 265 -18.13 6.98 -9.45
C GLY A 265 -19.54 7.51 -9.66
N LEU A 266 -20.57 6.70 -9.41
CA LEU A 266 -21.97 7.13 -9.55
C LEU A 266 -22.25 8.40 -8.73
N ASP A 267 -21.87 8.44 -7.45
CA ASP A 267 -22.12 9.61 -6.61
C ASP A 267 -21.36 10.86 -7.10
N GLY A 268 -20.07 10.75 -7.36
CA GLY A 268 -19.23 11.85 -7.84
C GLY A 268 -19.64 12.34 -9.23
N PHE A 269 -19.88 11.43 -10.17
CA PHE A 269 -20.32 11.76 -11.53
C PHE A 269 -21.69 12.42 -11.51
N SER A 270 -22.70 11.82 -10.87
CA SER A 270 -24.02 12.44 -10.80
C SER A 270 -23.97 13.85 -10.20
N GLN A 271 -23.17 14.06 -9.15
CA GLN A 271 -23.05 15.38 -8.52
C GLN A 271 -22.32 16.38 -9.41
N LEU A 272 -21.21 15.96 -10.04
CA LEU A 272 -20.42 16.83 -10.92
C LEU A 272 -21.25 17.29 -12.12
N PHE A 273 -21.90 16.37 -12.81
CA PHE A 273 -22.66 16.68 -14.03
C PHE A 273 -23.95 17.43 -13.74
N SER A 274 -24.62 17.17 -12.60
CA SER A 274 -25.80 17.95 -12.20
C SER A 274 -25.47 19.42 -11.92
N GLN A 275 -24.23 19.73 -11.50
CA GLN A 275 -23.77 21.08 -11.16
C GLN A 275 -23.33 21.91 -12.37
N ILE A 276 -23.25 21.30 -13.56
CA ILE A 276 -22.96 22.03 -14.81
C ILE A 276 -24.25 22.65 -15.39
N GLU A 277 -25.42 22.15 -14.96
CA GLU A 277 -26.74 22.69 -15.34
C GLU A 277 -26.94 22.82 -16.85
N TRP A 278 -26.43 21.86 -17.63
CA TRP A 278 -26.72 21.80 -19.06
C TRP A 278 -28.22 21.63 -19.28
N GLU A 279 -28.82 22.56 -20.04
CA GLU A 279 -30.26 22.59 -20.31
C GLU A 279 -30.82 21.24 -20.80
N TRP A 280 -30.07 20.53 -21.66
CA TRP A 280 -30.47 19.23 -22.19
C TRP A 280 -30.41 18.07 -21.19
N LEU A 281 -29.68 18.24 -20.08
CA LEU A 281 -29.46 17.20 -19.06
C LEU A 281 -30.26 17.47 -17.78
N ALA A 282 -30.70 18.72 -17.55
CA ALA A 282 -31.36 19.15 -16.33
C ALA A 282 -32.63 18.34 -15.98
N ASP A 283 -33.42 17.94 -16.98
CA ASP A 283 -34.62 17.12 -16.77
C ASP A 283 -34.30 15.67 -16.34
N LEU A 284 -33.18 15.12 -16.82
CA LEU A 284 -32.76 13.74 -16.53
C LEU A 284 -31.93 13.65 -15.25
N LEU A 285 -31.12 14.67 -14.97
CA LEU A 285 -30.22 14.74 -13.83
C LEU A 285 -30.31 16.15 -13.21
N PRO A 286 -31.35 16.40 -12.39
CA PRO A 286 -31.51 17.70 -11.74
C PRO A 286 -30.34 17.99 -10.80
N TYR A 287 -30.15 19.28 -10.47
CA TYR A 287 -29.14 19.70 -9.51
C TYR A 287 -29.23 18.87 -8.24
N ARG A 288 -28.09 18.34 -7.81
CA ARG A 288 -27.97 17.62 -6.55
C ARG A 288 -26.64 17.88 -5.89
N GLU A 289 -26.65 17.77 -4.57
CA GLU A 289 -25.48 17.76 -3.72
C GLU A 289 -25.45 16.44 -2.93
N SER A 290 -24.31 15.73 -2.89
CA SER A 290 -24.20 14.47 -2.14
C SER A 290 -24.42 14.74 -0.65
N THR A 291 -25.21 13.89 0.01
CA THR A 291 -25.39 13.99 1.46
C THR A 291 -24.09 13.62 2.20
N PRO A 292 -23.87 14.11 3.44
CA PRO A 292 -22.73 13.69 4.25
C PRO A 292 -22.61 12.16 4.37
N PHE A 293 -23.74 11.47 4.54
CA PHE A 293 -23.79 10.01 4.56
C PHE A 293 -23.28 9.38 3.26
N LEU A 294 -23.75 9.85 2.09
CA LEU A 294 -23.30 9.31 0.80
C LEU A 294 -21.81 9.56 0.57
N ARG A 295 -21.30 10.73 0.96
CA ARG A 295 -19.86 11.04 0.88
C ARG A 295 -19.03 10.08 1.72
N VAL A 296 -19.46 9.80 2.94
CA VAL A 296 -18.79 8.84 3.83
C VAL A 296 -18.89 7.42 3.31
N LEU A 297 -20.09 6.99 2.91
CA LEU A 297 -20.33 5.62 2.45
C LEU A 297 -19.52 5.31 1.19
N THR A 298 -19.64 6.15 0.16
CA THR A 298 -18.96 5.92 -1.12
C THR A 298 -17.45 6.11 -1.00
N GLY A 299 -17.00 7.13 -0.25
CA GLY A 299 -15.58 7.34 0.04
C GLY A 299 -14.98 6.17 0.84
N GLY A 300 -15.66 5.74 1.90
CA GLY A 300 -15.22 4.63 2.74
C GLY A 300 -15.17 3.30 1.98
N LEU A 301 -16.19 2.99 1.18
CA LEU A 301 -16.19 1.79 0.32
C LEU A 301 -15.03 1.82 -0.68
N PHE A 302 -14.82 2.96 -1.35
CA PHE A 302 -13.71 3.12 -2.28
C PHE A 302 -12.35 2.95 -1.59
N GLY A 303 -12.12 3.63 -0.47
CA GLY A 303 -10.88 3.54 0.29
C GLY A 303 -10.59 2.12 0.79
N PHE A 304 -11.58 1.48 1.40
CA PHE A 304 -11.46 0.12 1.93
C PHE A 304 -11.20 -0.91 0.82
N ALA A 305 -12.00 -0.89 -0.25
CA ALA A 305 -11.84 -1.82 -1.36
C ALA A 305 -10.52 -1.62 -2.10
N THR A 306 -10.07 -0.37 -2.25
CA THR A 306 -8.79 -0.05 -2.90
C THR A 306 -7.60 -0.53 -2.06
N ALA A 307 -7.65 -0.34 -0.74
CA ALA A 307 -6.62 -0.89 0.14
C ALA A 307 -6.63 -2.43 0.15
N TRP A 308 -7.80 -3.06 0.13
CA TRP A 308 -7.93 -4.52 0.01
C TRP A 308 -7.41 -5.05 -1.32
N PHE A 309 -7.63 -4.32 -2.40
CA PHE A 309 -7.02 -4.66 -3.68
C PHE A 309 -5.49 -4.49 -3.64
N ALA A 310 -4.98 -3.36 -3.15
CA ALA A 310 -3.57 -2.99 -3.29
C ALA A 310 -2.64 -3.70 -2.28
N TYR A 311 -3.00 -3.74 -0.99
CA TYR A 311 -2.05 -4.14 0.06
C TYR A 311 -1.59 -5.61 -0.05
N PRO A 312 -2.46 -6.58 -0.37
CA PRO A 312 -2.03 -7.94 -0.64
C PRO A 312 -1.11 -8.08 -1.86
N ASN A 313 -1.38 -7.34 -2.94
CA ASN A 313 -0.50 -7.33 -4.12
C ASN A 313 0.88 -6.71 -3.80
N MET A 314 0.91 -5.65 -2.99
CA MET A 314 2.15 -5.05 -2.51
C MET A 314 2.93 -6.02 -1.61
N GLU A 315 2.26 -6.78 -0.74
CA GLU A 315 2.90 -7.78 0.12
C GLU A 315 3.62 -8.85 -0.70
N GLU A 316 3.06 -9.30 -1.84
CA GLU A 316 3.72 -10.25 -2.73
C GLU A 316 5.04 -9.68 -3.27
N SER A 317 5.02 -8.44 -3.78
CA SER A 317 6.24 -7.77 -4.25
C SER A 317 7.28 -7.55 -3.13
N MET A 318 6.82 -7.23 -1.92
CA MET A 318 7.69 -7.07 -0.75
C MET A 318 8.25 -8.41 -0.27
N ALA A 319 7.50 -9.51 -0.41
CA ALA A 319 7.94 -10.85 -0.09
C ALA A 319 9.10 -11.29 -1.00
N ASP A 320 8.95 -11.10 -2.31
CA ASP A 320 10.01 -11.38 -3.28
C ASP A 320 11.28 -10.56 -2.99
N THR A 321 11.09 -9.28 -2.64
CA THR A 321 12.17 -8.38 -2.24
C THR A 321 12.91 -8.91 -1.00
N ARG A 322 12.18 -9.36 0.04
CA ARG A 322 12.79 -9.95 1.25
C ARG A 322 13.57 -11.21 0.92
N GLN A 323 13.00 -12.12 0.14
CA GLN A 323 13.65 -13.37 -0.25
C GLN A 323 14.95 -13.11 -1.01
N PHE A 324 14.94 -12.17 -1.95
CA PHE A 324 16.12 -11.74 -2.67
C PHE A 324 17.24 -11.28 -1.72
N PHE A 325 16.93 -10.42 -0.75
CA PHE A 325 17.92 -9.91 0.19
C PHE A 325 18.39 -10.96 1.19
N ILE A 326 17.51 -11.83 1.70
CA ILE A 326 17.90 -12.94 2.58
C ILE A 326 18.92 -13.83 1.89
N LYS A 327 18.66 -14.21 0.63
CA LYS A 327 19.58 -15.01 -0.19
C LYS A 327 20.90 -14.27 -0.43
N LYS A 328 20.84 -12.97 -0.77
CA LYS A 328 22.03 -12.15 -0.99
C LYS A 328 22.89 -12.05 0.28
N PHE A 329 22.29 -11.81 1.44
CA PHE A 329 22.99 -11.68 2.71
C PHE A 329 23.63 -12.99 3.14
N ALA A 330 22.87 -14.11 3.13
CA ALA A 330 23.41 -15.44 3.41
C ALA A 330 24.58 -15.80 2.48
N SER A 331 24.45 -15.49 1.19
CA SER A 331 25.51 -15.71 0.20
C SER A 331 26.75 -14.84 0.41
N ILE A 332 26.67 -13.68 1.07
CA ILE A 332 27.85 -12.84 1.31
C ILE A 332 28.48 -13.17 2.66
N GLU A 333 27.69 -13.38 3.71
CA GLU A 333 28.15 -13.70 5.06
C GLU A 333 28.90 -15.04 5.06
N GLN A 334 28.37 -16.08 4.42
CA GLN A 334 29.03 -17.39 4.28
C GLN A 334 30.18 -17.38 3.25
N LYS A 335 30.59 -16.20 2.75
CA LYS A 335 31.76 -16.03 1.86
C LYS A 335 32.98 -15.57 2.66
N GLN A 336 32.76 -14.91 3.79
CA GLN A 336 33.81 -14.40 4.64
C GLN A 336 34.38 -15.59 5.45
N PRO A 337 35.71 -15.80 5.44
CA PRO A 337 36.36 -16.90 6.16
C PRO A 337 36.22 -16.77 7.68
#